data_AF-A0A2M9EQA3-F1
#
_entry.id   AF-A0A2M9EQA3-F1
#
_cell.length_a   1.000
_cell.length_b   1.000
_cell.length_c   1.000
_cell.angle_alpha   90.00
_cell.angle_beta   90.00
_cell.angle_gamma   90.00
#
_symmetry.space_group_name_H-M   'P 1'
#
loop_
_entity.id
_entity.type
_entity.pdbx_description
1 polymer ?
#
loop_
_entity_poly.entity_id
_entity_poly.type
_entity_poly.pdbx_seq_one_letter_code
_entity_poly.pdbx_strand_id
1 'polypeptide(L)'
;MKTIHYLLFVVAVLLAALISLLFYDFVYSNKAEQRTLDYIQAEMSSRNAEQMHELKQLAHDSESIHAAANGASYLKTMIAEFHAEYQRLPTSLRDLNLAPDWTPSSRIKTVTIDDSGAVTIVIDNAHSNGTLVYVPGIHQSQFVEWQCSTPDIRDIGRHLPTCEYTGR
;
A
#
# COMPACT_ATOMS: atom_id res chain seq x y z
N MET A 1 -27.00 -36.20 -73.24
CA MET A 1 -27.48 -35.09 -72.37
C MET A 1 -27.60 -35.45 -70.88
N LYS A 2 -28.04 -36.66 -70.48
CA LYS A 2 -28.21 -37.03 -69.06
C LYS A 2 -26.91 -37.07 -68.22
N THR A 3 -25.79 -37.47 -68.80
CA THR A 3 -24.49 -37.57 -68.10
C THR A 3 -23.91 -36.21 -67.70
N ILE A 4 -24.07 -35.19 -68.56
CA ILE A 4 -23.62 -33.82 -68.28
C ILE A 4 -24.39 -33.19 -67.10
N HIS A 5 -25.70 -33.48 -66.99
CA HIS A 5 -26.52 -32.98 -65.88
C HIS A 5 -26.14 -33.64 -64.54
N TYR A 6 -25.83 -34.93 -64.55
CA TYR A 6 -25.33 -35.63 -63.36
C TYR A 6 -23.97 -35.08 -62.90
N LEU A 7 -23.07 -34.80 -63.84
CA LEU A 7 -21.75 -34.29 -63.54
C LEU A 7 -21.80 -32.87 -62.96
N LEU A 8 -22.67 -32.01 -63.50
CA LEU A 8 -22.94 -30.67 -62.95
C LEU A 8 -23.52 -30.72 -61.54
N PHE A 9 -24.42 -31.67 -61.25
CA PHE A 9 -25.02 -31.82 -59.93
C PHE A 9 -23.98 -32.26 -58.88
N VAL A 10 -23.12 -33.23 -59.22
CA VAL A 10 -22.04 -33.69 -58.32
C VAL A 10 -21.06 -32.55 -58.02
N VAL A 11 -20.66 -31.76 -59.02
CA VAL A 11 -19.78 -30.60 -58.84
C VAL A 11 -20.44 -29.54 -57.95
N ALA A 12 -21.74 -29.27 -58.14
CA ALA A 12 -22.46 -28.31 -57.31
C ALA A 12 -22.54 -28.74 -55.84
N VAL A 13 -22.76 -30.03 -55.57
CA VAL A 13 -22.78 -30.58 -54.20
C VAL A 13 -21.39 -30.50 -53.56
N LEU A 14 -20.33 -30.83 -54.31
CA LEU A 14 -18.95 -30.72 -53.82
C LEU A 14 -18.58 -29.27 -53.49
N LEU A 15 -18.96 -28.31 -54.34
CA LEU A 15 -18.74 -26.87 -54.07
C LEU A 15 -19.51 -26.39 -52.83
N ALA A 16 -20.78 -26.80 -52.67
CA ALA A 16 -21.58 -26.45 -51.50
C ALA A 16 -20.97 -27.01 -50.20
N ALA A 17 -20.44 -28.24 -50.24
CA ALA A 17 -19.73 -28.83 -49.11
C ALA A 17 -18.44 -28.07 -48.77
N LEU A 18 -17.66 -27.69 -49.80
CA LEU A 18 -16.40 -26.97 -49.63
C LEU A 18 -16.61 -25.56 -49.05
N ILE A 19 -17.63 -24.84 -49.53
CA ILE A 19 -18.02 -23.53 -48.98
C ILE A 19 -18.46 -23.66 -47.52
N SER A 20 -19.23 -24.70 -47.20
CA SER A 20 -19.71 -24.94 -45.83
C SER A 20 -18.55 -25.22 -44.85
N LEU A 21 -17.53 -25.96 -45.29
CA LEU A 21 -16.32 -26.22 -44.51
C LEU A 21 -15.50 -24.94 -44.28
N LEU A 22 -15.28 -24.14 -45.33
CA LEU A 22 -14.55 -22.88 -45.22
C LEU A 22 -15.25 -21.88 -44.27
N PHE A 23 -16.57 -21.78 -44.32
CA PHE A 23 -17.34 -20.95 -43.39
C PHE A 23 -17.25 -21.46 -41.95
N TYR A 24 -17.30 -22.78 -41.75
CA TYR A 24 -17.17 -23.37 -40.43
C TYR A 24 -15.79 -23.07 -39.82
N ASP A 25 -14.71 -23.29 -40.57
CA ASP A 25 -13.35 -23.03 -40.10
C ASP A 25 -13.12 -21.54 -39.82
N PHE A 26 -13.62 -20.65 -40.68
CA PHE A 26 -13.50 -19.21 -40.49
C PHE A 26 -14.24 -18.72 -39.22
N VAL A 27 -15.49 -19.15 -39.03
CA VAL A 27 -16.29 -18.76 -37.86
C VAL A 27 -15.76 -19.39 -36.57
N TYR A 28 -15.31 -20.65 -36.64
CA TYR A 28 -14.79 -21.36 -35.47
C TYR A 28 -13.40 -20.83 -35.05
N SER A 29 -12.50 -20.56 -36.00
CA SER A 29 -11.19 -19.96 -35.75
C SER A 29 -11.31 -18.59 -35.07
N ASN A 30 -12.19 -17.73 -35.60
CA ASN A 30 -12.36 -16.38 -35.05
C ASN A 30 -12.96 -16.40 -33.63
N LYS A 31 -13.86 -17.35 -33.34
CA LYS A 31 -14.40 -17.55 -31.98
C LYS A 31 -13.36 -18.08 -31.00
N ALA A 32 -12.44 -18.92 -31.44
CA ALA A 32 -11.36 -19.42 -30.59
C ALA A 32 -10.39 -18.29 -30.21
N GLU A 33 -10.01 -17.45 -31.18
CA GLU A 33 -9.13 -16.29 -30.97
C GLU A 33 -9.76 -15.25 -30.04
N GLN A 34 -11.04 -14.91 -30.25
CA GLN A 34 -11.77 -13.99 -29.37
C GLN A 34 -11.82 -14.47 -27.91
N ARG A 35 -12.10 -15.76 -27.68
CA ARG A 35 -12.10 -16.32 -26.32
C ARG A 35 -10.74 -16.22 -25.64
N THR A 36 -9.65 -16.40 -26.39
CA THR A 36 -8.31 -16.25 -25.82
C THR A 36 -7.98 -14.80 -25.47
N LEU A 37 -8.39 -13.85 -26.31
CA LEU A 37 -8.21 -12.41 -26.03
C LEU A 37 -9.02 -11.97 -24.82
N ASP A 38 -10.29 -12.39 -24.74
CA ASP A 38 -11.16 -12.10 -23.59
C ASP A 38 -10.59 -12.67 -22.29
N TYR A 39 -10.06 -13.89 -22.33
CA TYR A 39 -9.40 -14.52 -21.18
C TYR A 39 -8.14 -13.75 -20.74
N ILE A 40 -7.28 -13.38 -21.69
CA ILE A 40 -6.07 -12.60 -21.41
C ILE A 40 -6.42 -11.22 -20.84
N GLN A 41 -7.44 -10.56 -21.38
CA GLN A 41 -7.89 -9.26 -20.91
C GLN A 41 -8.50 -9.35 -19.51
N ALA A 42 -9.30 -10.39 -19.23
CA ALA A 42 -9.84 -10.65 -17.90
C ALA A 42 -8.72 -10.89 -16.88
N GLU A 43 -7.74 -11.74 -17.20
CA GLU A 43 -6.57 -12.02 -16.36
C GLU A 43 -5.67 -10.79 -16.13
N MET A 44 -5.46 -9.96 -17.15
CA MET A 44 -4.73 -8.70 -16.98
C MET A 44 -5.51 -7.70 -16.11
N SER A 45 -6.83 -7.62 -16.29
CA SER A 45 -7.67 -6.71 -15.51
C SER A 45 -7.72 -7.08 -14.03
N SER A 46 -7.77 -8.38 -13.70
CA SER A 46 -7.76 -8.86 -12.32
C SER A 46 -6.42 -8.57 -11.65
N ARG A 47 -5.30 -8.87 -12.32
CA ARG A 47 -3.95 -8.56 -11.83
C ARG A 47 -3.73 -7.07 -11.64
N ASN A 48 -4.18 -6.25 -12.59
CA ASN A 48 -4.07 -4.80 -12.46
C ASN A 48 -4.91 -4.25 -11.31
N ALA A 49 -6.09 -4.82 -11.06
CA ALA A 49 -6.93 -4.44 -9.93
C ALA A 49 -6.26 -4.80 -8.60
N GLU A 50 -5.69 -5.99 -8.50
CA GLU A 50 -4.92 -6.44 -7.32
C GLU A 50 -3.72 -5.52 -7.06
N GLN A 51 -2.89 -5.26 -8.08
CA GLN A 51 -1.76 -4.34 -7.97
C GLN A 51 -2.19 -2.92 -7.59
N MET A 52 -3.31 -2.43 -8.14
CA MET A 52 -3.83 -1.12 -7.78
C MET A 52 -4.32 -1.07 -6.34
N HIS A 53 -4.92 -2.15 -5.83
CA HIS A 53 -5.28 -2.25 -4.42
C HIS A 53 -4.06 -2.24 -3.51
N GLU A 54 -3.02 -3.01 -3.83
CA GLU A 54 -1.76 -3.03 -3.08
C GLU A 54 -1.08 -1.65 -3.07
N LEU A 55 -1.02 -0.97 -4.22
CA LEU A 55 -0.44 0.37 -4.33
C LEU A 55 -1.22 1.40 -3.51
N LYS A 56 -2.56 1.34 -3.54
CA LYS A 56 -3.40 2.24 -2.72
C LYS A 56 -3.17 2.01 -1.23
N GLN A 57 -3.11 0.75 -0.81
CA GLN A 57 -2.84 0.40 0.57
C GLN A 57 -1.48 0.93 1.02
N LEU A 58 -0.44 0.67 0.22
CA LEU A 58 0.91 1.17 0.48
C LEU A 58 0.95 2.70 0.58
N ALA A 59 0.20 3.41 -0.26
CA ALA A 59 0.11 4.87 -0.21
C ALA A 59 -0.57 5.36 1.07
N HIS A 60 -1.66 4.71 1.51
CA HIS A 60 -2.33 5.05 2.77
C HIS A 60 -1.46 4.78 4.00
N ASP A 61 -0.72 3.68 3.98
CA ASP A 61 0.24 3.35 5.04
C ASP A 61 1.38 4.37 5.07
N SER A 62 1.98 4.68 3.92
CA SER A 62 3.03 5.69 3.81
C SER A 62 2.57 7.06 4.30
N GLU A 63 1.36 7.50 3.93
CA GLU A 63 0.82 8.78 4.38
C GLU A 63 0.62 8.82 5.90
N SER A 64 0.07 7.75 6.48
CA SER A 64 -0.18 7.66 7.92
C SER A 64 1.12 7.60 8.71
N ILE A 65 2.11 6.85 8.23
CA ILE A 65 3.46 6.75 8.82
C ILE A 65 4.17 8.10 8.75
N HIS A 66 4.10 8.82 7.61
CA HIS A 66 4.70 10.15 7.50
C HIS A 66 3.99 11.18 8.38
N ALA A 67 2.68 11.11 8.53
CA ALA A 67 1.95 11.96 9.47
C ALA A 67 2.42 11.74 10.92
N ALA A 68 2.63 10.48 11.32
CA ALA A 68 3.21 10.14 12.62
C ALA A 68 4.65 10.67 12.77
N ALA A 69 5.49 10.47 11.76
CA ALA A 69 6.88 10.94 11.78
C ALA A 69 7.00 12.47 11.85
N ASN A 70 6.13 13.20 11.16
CA ASN A 70 6.08 14.66 11.21
C ASN A 70 5.62 15.13 12.60
N GLY A 71 4.61 14.48 13.18
CA GLY A 71 4.19 14.72 14.56
C GLY A 71 5.31 14.47 15.56
N ALA A 72 6.06 13.38 15.39
CA ALA A 72 7.24 13.09 16.18
C ALA A 72 8.30 14.18 16.01
N SER A 73 8.59 14.63 14.79
CA SER A 73 9.56 15.71 14.54
C SER A 73 9.19 17.00 15.28
N TYR A 74 7.90 17.35 15.33
CA TYR A 74 7.41 18.49 16.09
C TYR A 74 7.63 18.31 17.60
N LEU A 75 7.27 17.14 18.14
CA LEU A 75 7.50 16.80 19.55
C LEU A 75 8.99 16.82 19.91
N LYS A 76 9.86 16.27 19.06
CA LYS A 76 11.31 16.25 19.28
C LYS A 76 11.89 17.64 19.49
N THR A 77 11.42 18.63 18.71
CA THR A 77 11.82 20.04 18.87
C THR A 77 11.37 20.58 20.23
N MET A 78 10.10 20.42 20.59
CA MET A 78 9.60 20.90 21.90
C MET A 78 10.28 20.20 23.08
N ILE A 79 10.57 18.91 22.95
CA ILE A 79 11.30 18.13 23.96
C ILE A 79 12.73 18.64 24.11
N ALA A 80 13.40 19.00 23.00
CA ALA A 80 14.74 19.58 23.04
C ALA A 80 14.74 20.96 23.72
N GLU A 81 13.75 21.82 23.40
CA GLU A 81 13.58 23.13 24.05
C GLU A 81 13.30 22.98 25.54
N PHE A 82 12.38 22.08 25.91
CA PHE A 82 12.05 21.77 27.30
C PHE A 82 13.29 21.25 28.06
N HIS A 83 14.05 20.34 27.46
CA HIS A 83 15.26 19.82 28.08
C HIS A 83 16.33 20.92 28.25
N ALA A 84 16.47 21.84 27.30
CA ALA A 84 17.40 22.96 27.42
C ALA A 84 17.04 23.89 28.58
N GLU A 85 15.75 24.17 28.79
CA GLU A 85 15.26 25.04 29.86
C GLU A 85 15.29 24.36 31.24
N TYR A 86 14.77 23.14 31.35
CA TYR A 86 14.53 22.48 32.64
C TYR A 86 15.58 21.44 33.02
N GLN A 87 16.53 21.13 32.13
CA GLN A 87 17.57 20.11 32.34
C GLN A 87 17.01 18.72 32.70
N ARG A 88 15.79 18.43 32.23
CA ARG A 88 15.11 17.13 32.35
C ARG A 88 14.24 16.89 31.12
N LEU A 89 13.91 15.63 30.85
CA LEU A 89 12.92 15.28 29.83
C LEU A 89 11.49 15.52 30.35
N PRO A 90 10.53 15.83 29.46
CA PRO A 90 9.13 15.86 29.81
C PRO A 90 8.61 14.44 30.04
N THR A 91 7.68 14.27 30.97
CA THR A 91 7.05 12.97 31.25
C THR A 91 5.60 12.90 30.78
N SER A 92 5.11 13.96 30.13
CA SER A 92 3.76 14.01 29.57
C SER A 92 3.62 15.09 28.50
N LEU A 93 2.56 15.04 27.71
CA LEU A 93 2.20 16.12 26.78
C LEU A 93 1.92 17.46 27.49
N ARG A 94 1.47 17.42 28.75
CA ARG A 94 1.20 18.65 29.53
C ARG A 94 2.46 19.42 29.85
N ASP A 95 3.59 18.74 30.04
CA ASP A 95 4.89 19.39 30.23
C ASP A 95 5.27 20.24 29.02
N LEU A 96 4.79 19.86 27.82
CA LEU A 96 4.97 20.59 26.56
C LEU A 96 3.83 21.58 26.27
N ASN A 97 2.98 21.88 27.26
CA ASN A 97 1.80 22.73 27.11
C ASN A 97 0.82 22.25 26.01
N LEU A 98 0.76 20.93 25.79
CA LEU A 98 -0.20 20.29 24.90
C LEU A 98 -1.35 19.66 25.67
N ALA A 99 -2.50 19.57 25.01
CA ALA A 99 -3.64 18.83 25.54
C ALA A 99 -3.30 17.33 25.66
N PRO A 100 -3.83 16.59 26.66
CA PRO A 100 -3.55 15.16 26.84
C PRO A 100 -4.00 14.28 25.66
N ASP A 101 -4.98 14.75 24.90
CA ASP A 101 -5.56 14.11 23.72
C ASP A 101 -5.06 14.74 22.40
N TRP A 102 -4.00 15.55 22.46
CA TRP A 102 -3.42 16.15 21.27
C TRP A 102 -2.93 15.07 20.29
N THR A 103 -3.27 15.26 19.02
CA THR A 103 -2.78 14.44 17.92
C THR A 103 -2.33 15.35 16.77
N PRO A 104 -1.28 14.98 16.03
CA PRO A 104 -0.75 15.81 14.93
C PRO A 104 -1.63 15.77 13.67
N SER A 105 -2.51 14.76 13.55
CA SER A 105 -3.47 14.64 12.45
C SER A 105 -4.59 13.65 12.80
N SER A 106 -5.67 13.65 12.02
CA SER A 106 -6.78 12.71 12.14
C SER A 106 -6.43 11.24 11.85
N ARG A 107 -5.22 10.96 11.34
CA ARG A 107 -4.72 9.60 11.09
C ARG A 107 -4.11 8.95 12.34
N ILE A 108 -3.83 9.76 13.35
CA ILE A 108 -3.20 9.34 14.60
C ILE A 108 -4.27 9.23 15.67
N LYS A 109 -4.31 8.08 16.34
CA LYS A 109 -5.27 7.81 17.40
C LYS A 109 -4.83 8.39 18.73
N THR A 110 -3.57 8.17 19.08
CA THR A 110 -3.02 8.65 20.36
C THR A 110 -1.53 8.96 20.24
N VAL A 111 -1.11 9.95 21.03
CA VAL A 111 0.30 10.26 21.30
C VAL A 111 0.50 10.23 22.81
N THR A 112 1.56 9.57 23.27
CA THR A 112 1.94 9.57 24.69
C THR A 112 3.42 9.85 24.84
N ILE A 113 3.79 10.42 25.99
CA ILE A 113 5.17 10.56 26.47
C ILE A 113 5.21 9.82 27.80
N ASP A 114 6.18 8.94 27.98
CA ASP A 114 6.38 8.21 29.24
C ASP A 114 7.42 8.88 30.15
N ASP A 115 7.67 8.29 31.32
CA ASP A 115 8.61 8.82 32.31
C ASP A 115 10.07 8.85 31.82
N SER A 116 10.40 8.10 30.77
CA SER A 116 11.72 8.13 30.12
C SER A 116 11.83 9.21 29.03
N GLY A 117 10.75 9.94 28.75
CA GLY A 117 10.64 10.88 27.64
C GLY A 117 10.45 10.20 26.29
N ALA A 118 10.19 8.88 26.27
CA ALA A 118 9.92 8.16 25.03
C ALA A 118 8.53 8.54 24.51
N VAL A 119 8.47 8.82 23.21
CA VAL A 119 7.24 9.22 22.52
C VAL A 119 6.66 8.01 21.82
N THR A 120 5.43 7.63 22.15
CA THR A 120 4.69 6.59 21.44
C THR A 120 3.55 7.21 20.64
N ILE A 121 3.50 6.92 19.34
CA ILE A 121 2.47 7.39 18.41
C ILE A 121 1.75 6.17 17.85
N VAL A 122 0.44 6.11 18.07
CA VAL A 122 -0.42 5.02 17.57
C VAL A 122 -1.20 5.52 16.36
N ILE A 123 -0.98 4.84 15.24
CA ILE A 123 -1.74 4.94 14.01
C ILE A 123 -2.87 3.92 14.12
N ASP A 124 -4.11 4.38 14.02
CA ASP A 124 -5.28 3.49 13.95
C ASP A 124 -6.39 4.27 13.24
N ASN A 125 -6.50 4.00 11.94
CA ASN A 125 -7.53 4.56 11.07
C ASN A 125 -8.07 3.48 10.12
N ALA A 126 -9.08 3.83 9.32
CA ALA A 126 -9.78 2.88 8.45
C ALA A 126 -8.87 2.12 7.46
N HIS A 127 -7.70 2.67 7.14
CA HIS A 127 -6.82 2.14 6.10
C HIS A 127 -5.42 1.78 6.60
N SER A 128 -5.04 2.17 7.82
CA SER A 128 -3.68 1.94 8.32
C SER A 128 -3.67 1.79 9.84
N ASN A 129 -2.81 0.90 10.31
CA ASN A 129 -2.56 0.69 11.72
C ASN A 129 -1.06 0.55 11.98
N GLY A 130 -0.65 0.84 13.20
CA GLY A 130 0.72 0.64 13.64
C GLY A 130 1.15 1.56 14.76
N THR A 131 2.32 1.31 15.30
CA THR A 131 2.87 2.03 16.44
C THR A 131 4.29 2.46 16.15
N LEU A 132 4.59 3.74 16.31
CA LEU A 132 5.95 4.26 16.26
C LEU A 132 6.39 4.70 17.64
N VAL A 133 7.56 4.25 18.07
CA VAL A 133 8.17 4.57 19.36
C VAL A 133 9.48 5.29 19.11
N TYR A 134 9.61 6.49 19.66
CA TYR A 134 10.81 7.31 19.59
C TYR A 134 11.43 7.42 20.98
N VAL A 135 12.64 6.88 21.12
CA VAL A 135 13.38 6.90 22.39
C VAL A 135 14.49 7.94 22.32
N PRO A 136 14.53 8.91 23.25
CA PRO A 136 15.62 9.88 23.32
C PRO A 136 16.89 9.24 23.91
N GLY A 137 18.02 9.46 23.24
CA GLY A 137 19.37 9.23 23.77
C GLY A 137 20.02 10.58 24.10
N ILE A 138 20.36 10.81 25.37
CA ILE A 138 21.02 12.05 25.79
C ILE A 138 22.54 11.87 25.66
N HIS A 139 23.16 12.64 24.77
CA HIS A 139 24.61 12.59 24.58
C HIS A 139 25.28 13.80 25.24
N GLN A 140 26.10 13.51 26.26
CA GLN A 140 26.97 14.48 26.97
C GLN A 140 26.26 15.79 27.37
N SER A 141 24.96 15.73 27.64
CA SER A 141 24.09 16.88 27.98
C SER A 141 24.02 17.99 26.90
N GLN A 142 24.41 17.71 25.64
CA GLN A 142 24.46 18.71 24.57
C GLN A 142 23.38 18.56 23.51
N PHE A 143 22.99 17.32 23.16
CA PHE A 143 21.92 17.09 22.20
C PHE A 143 21.20 15.76 22.47
N VAL A 144 19.98 15.67 21.97
CA VAL A 144 19.13 14.48 22.05
C VAL A 144 19.18 13.77 20.70
N GLU A 145 19.80 12.59 20.66
CA GLU A 145 19.68 11.66 19.54
C GLU A 145 18.37 10.88 19.70
N TRP A 146 17.76 10.46 18.59
CA TRP A 146 16.47 9.78 18.62
C TRP A 146 16.54 8.44 17.90
N GLN A 147 16.26 7.38 18.64
CA GLN A 147 16.06 6.05 18.08
C GLN A 147 14.59 5.86 17.75
N CYS A 148 14.29 5.39 16.55
CA CYS A 148 12.93 5.09 16.12
C CYS A 148 12.75 3.59 15.99
N SER A 149 11.64 3.07 16.54
CA SER A 149 11.29 1.67 16.41
C SER A 149 9.78 1.47 16.26
N THR A 150 9.39 0.29 15.79
CA THR A 150 7.99 -0.13 15.70
C THR A 150 7.85 -1.63 16.02
N PRO A 151 6.82 -2.02 16.79
CA PRO A 151 6.55 -3.42 17.10
C PRO A 151 5.77 -4.16 16.00
N ASP A 152 5.00 -3.43 15.19
CA ASP A 152 3.90 -3.98 14.40
C ASP A 152 4.01 -3.69 12.88
N ILE A 153 4.76 -2.67 12.46
CA ILE A 153 4.95 -2.34 11.04
C ILE A 153 6.22 -3.03 10.51
N ARG A 154 6.05 -4.23 9.93
CA ARG A 154 7.17 -5.07 9.45
C ARG A 154 8.02 -4.42 8.36
N ASP A 155 7.38 -3.68 7.46
CA ASP A 155 8.03 -3.06 6.31
C ASP A 155 8.38 -1.59 6.54
N ILE A 156 8.47 -1.17 7.80
CA ILE A 156 8.74 0.23 8.19
C ILE A 156 9.93 0.85 7.47
N GLY A 157 10.99 0.08 7.20
CA GLY A 157 12.18 0.57 6.49
C GLY A 157 11.89 1.07 5.08
N ARG A 158 10.78 0.64 4.45
CA ARG A 158 10.33 1.17 3.15
C ARG A 158 9.74 2.58 3.26
N HIS A 159 9.21 2.94 4.43
CA HIS A 159 8.53 4.21 4.68
C HIS A 159 9.43 5.19 5.44
N LEU A 160 10.13 4.69 6.46
CA LEU A 160 11.07 5.40 7.31
C LEU A 160 12.36 4.57 7.46
N PRO A 161 13.37 4.78 6.60
CA PRO A 161 14.61 4.00 6.61
C PRO A 161 15.42 4.04 7.92
N THR A 162 15.16 5.03 8.77
CA THR A 162 15.84 5.22 10.07
C THR A 162 15.07 4.60 11.25
N CYS A 163 13.94 3.94 10.99
CA CYS A 163 13.14 3.25 11.99
C CYS A 163 13.34 1.73 11.91
N GLU A 164 13.47 1.08 13.06
CA GLU A 164 13.70 -0.37 13.14
C GLU A 164 12.44 -1.15 13.52
N TYR A 165 12.20 -2.27 12.84
CA TYR A 165 11.15 -3.21 13.23
C TYR A 165 11.64 -4.12 14.36
N THR A 166 10.90 -4.20 15.46
CA THR A 166 11.28 -4.95 16.67
C THR A 166 10.47 -6.23 16.88
N GLY A 167 9.24 -6.30 16.38
CA GLY A 167 8.37 -7.48 16.52
C GLY A 167 8.01 -7.87 17.96
N ARG A 168 8.10 -6.92 18.90
CA ARG A 168 7.84 -7.14 20.33
C ARG A 168 6.43 -6.76 20.75
#